data_AF-A0AB73H416-F1
#
_entry.id   AF-A0AB73H416-F1
#
_cell.length_a   1.000
_cell.length_b   1.000
_cell.length_c   1.000
_cell.angle_alpha   90.00
_cell.angle_beta   90.00
_cell.angle_gamma   90.00
#
_symmetry.space_group_name_H-M   'P 1'
#
loop_
_entity.id
_entity.type
_entity.pdbx_description
1 polymer ?
#
loop_
_entity_poly.entity_id
_entity_poly.type
_entity_poly.pdbx_seq_one_letter_code
_entity_poly.pdbx_strand_id
1 'polypeptide(L)'
;MNLLLLFPAGLAALAALLLPLLIHLARRSEHRPTDFAALRWLRAQPRPRHRLRFDEWPLLLVRLLLLAAVALLLAEPALRDHQQARPRVAVSPGVDLAAARALGHPANAQWVWLAPGFPPIAADAAHPPAPPAGTAPPVGSLLRELDASLPPETALRVIVPSQWGPLDAQRLQLSREVRWQVLPGQSPAAAVAPVPPLRLQAIADAPTEPALRYLRAVHAAWALPGALPVSTPGAAEPARWPAGTVVAWLSQRPPPAPVIAWVAAGGQLLLDAQTPAPPALAGPLQALLQDAHGAALIDAATVGRGRLLRWAAPLQPQRLPGLLDADFPTRLHDALQSTPAPQRALAQTQQPQRGPAIRLANAPWPLAPWLIGLVLLLFAIERWLATAPRRSRAA
;
A
#
# COMPACT_ATOMS: atom_id res chain seq x y z
N MET A 1 3.79 14.94 -24.20
CA MET A 1 3.63 15.58 -22.87
C MET A 1 2.57 16.66 -23.01
N ASN A 2 1.63 16.77 -22.07
CA ASN A 2 0.60 17.81 -22.06
C ASN A 2 0.90 18.80 -20.93
N LEU A 3 0.76 20.10 -21.21
CA LEU A 3 0.93 21.16 -20.23
C LEU A 3 -0.41 21.45 -19.57
N LEU A 4 -0.43 21.51 -18.24
CA LEU A 4 -1.61 21.85 -17.45
C LEU A 4 -1.27 22.87 -16.37
N LEU A 5 -2.25 23.64 -15.94
CA LEU A 5 -2.14 24.59 -14.84
C LEU A 5 -2.86 24.02 -13.63
N LEU A 6 -2.14 23.79 -12.53
CA LEU A 6 -2.75 23.29 -11.30
C LEU A 6 -3.57 24.38 -10.59
N PHE A 7 -3.18 25.64 -10.75
CA PHE A 7 -3.87 26.78 -10.18
C PHE A 7 -4.12 27.87 -11.25
N PRO A 8 -5.05 27.69 -12.20
CA PRO A 8 -5.23 28.61 -13.32
C PRO A 8 -5.57 30.05 -12.88
N ALA A 9 -6.16 30.24 -11.70
CA ALA A 9 -6.42 31.55 -11.11
C ALA A 9 -5.14 32.38 -10.85
N GLY A 10 -3.98 31.75 -10.72
CA GLY A 10 -2.69 32.44 -10.56
C GLY A 10 -2.35 33.37 -11.74
N LEU A 11 -2.87 33.10 -12.94
CA LEU A 11 -2.72 33.99 -14.10
C LEU A 11 -3.34 35.38 -13.90
N ALA A 12 -4.28 35.55 -12.96
CA ALA A 12 -4.83 36.86 -12.62
C ALA A 12 -3.74 37.85 -12.15
N ALA A 13 -2.62 37.35 -11.60
CA ALA A 13 -1.48 38.16 -11.21
C ALA A 13 -0.81 38.89 -12.40
N LEU A 14 -1.07 38.49 -13.66
CA LEU A 14 -0.62 39.24 -14.84
C LEU A 14 -1.19 40.67 -14.87
N ALA A 15 -2.28 40.97 -14.17
CA ALA A 15 -2.78 42.33 -14.01
C ALA A 15 -1.75 43.27 -13.36
N ALA A 16 -0.81 42.75 -12.56
CA ALA A 16 0.27 43.53 -11.96
C ALA A 16 1.22 44.14 -13.00
N LEU A 17 1.26 43.62 -14.24
CA LEU A 17 2.02 44.19 -15.35
C LEU A 17 1.58 45.61 -15.72
N LEU A 18 0.31 45.95 -15.43
CA LEU A 18 -0.21 47.30 -15.66
C LEU A 18 0.51 48.34 -14.81
N LEU A 19 0.93 47.99 -13.59
CA LEU A 19 1.54 48.93 -12.66
C LEU A 19 2.85 49.56 -13.19
N PRO A 20 3.90 48.78 -13.57
CA PRO A 20 5.12 49.36 -14.12
C PRO A 20 4.88 50.05 -15.47
N LEU A 21 3.95 49.57 -16.28
CA LEU A 21 3.60 50.19 -17.57
C LEU A 21 3.00 51.58 -17.36
N LEU A 22 2.03 51.70 -16.45
CA LEU A 22 1.37 52.96 -16.10
C LEU A 22 2.35 53.93 -15.43
N ILE A 23 3.20 53.45 -14.52
CA ILE A 23 4.25 54.28 -13.88
C ILE A 23 5.22 54.82 -14.95
N HIS A 24 5.61 53.98 -15.91
CA HIS A 24 6.51 54.40 -16.98
C HIS A 24 5.86 55.45 -17.89
N LEU A 25 4.60 55.27 -18.26
CA LEU A 25 3.81 56.25 -19.03
C LEU A 25 3.58 57.56 -18.25
N ALA A 26 3.41 57.49 -16.93
CA ALA A 26 3.18 58.63 -16.06
C ALA A 26 4.47 59.39 -15.68
N ARG A 27 5.63 58.76 -15.82
CA ARG A 27 6.93 59.38 -15.51
C ARG A 27 7.22 60.49 -16.52
N ARG A 28 6.79 61.70 -16.17
CA ARG A 28 7.22 62.94 -16.84
C ARG A 28 8.73 63.05 -16.64
N SER A 29 9.46 63.28 -17.71
CA SER A 29 10.89 63.60 -17.67
C SER A 29 11.09 64.81 -16.75
N GLU A 30 11.63 64.58 -15.55
CA GLU A 30 12.07 65.63 -14.63
C GLU A 30 13.21 66.37 -15.32
N HIS A 31 12.88 67.46 -16.00
CA HIS A 31 13.89 68.41 -16.44
C HIS A 31 14.34 69.12 -15.18
N ARG A 32 15.48 68.71 -14.62
CA ARG A 32 16.13 69.52 -13.59
C ARG A 32 16.56 70.82 -14.27
N PRO A 33 16.02 71.98 -13.87
CA PRO A 33 16.52 73.24 -14.38
C PRO A 33 17.95 73.39 -13.87
N THR A 34 18.93 73.13 -14.74
CA THR A 34 20.32 73.48 -14.48
C THR A 34 20.45 74.98 -14.72
N ASP A 35 20.78 75.72 -13.66
CA ASP A 35 20.97 77.16 -13.74
C ASP A 35 22.24 77.45 -14.54
N PHE A 36 22.08 77.82 -15.81
CA PHE A 36 23.18 78.12 -16.71
C PHE A 36 23.31 79.64 -16.85
N ALA A 37 24.30 80.20 -16.17
CA ALA A 37 24.49 81.65 -16.02
C ALA A 37 24.62 82.42 -17.36
N ALA A 38 24.93 81.75 -18.47
CA ALA A 38 25.01 82.38 -19.79
C ALA A 38 23.64 82.57 -20.47
N LEU A 39 22.59 81.87 -20.02
CA LEU A 39 21.26 81.87 -20.68
C LEU A 39 20.25 82.84 -20.05
N ARG A 40 20.59 83.51 -18.94
CA ARG A 40 19.68 84.48 -18.28
C ARG A 40 19.24 85.66 -19.16
N TRP A 41 19.94 85.92 -20.27
CA TRP A 41 19.63 87.02 -21.21
C TRP A 41 18.93 86.54 -22.49
N LEU A 42 18.73 85.22 -22.64
CA LEU A 42 18.09 84.63 -23.82
C LEU A 42 16.58 84.48 -23.56
N ARG A 43 15.75 85.40 -24.08
CA ARG A 43 14.28 85.27 -24.06
C ARG A 43 13.80 84.36 -25.21
N ALA A 44 13.89 83.06 -25.02
CA ALA A 44 13.19 82.10 -25.86
C ALA A 44 12.33 81.19 -24.97
N GLN A 45 11.02 81.18 -25.21
CA GLN A 45 10.10 80.19 -24.64
C GLN A 45 10.02 78.99 -25.61
N PRO A 46 10.77 77.91 -25.39
CA PRO A 46 10.65 76.72 -26.23
C PRO A 46 9.25 76.12 -26.05
N ARG A 47 8.55 75.87 -27.17
CA ARG A 47 7.26 75.17 -27.14
C ARG A 47 7.48 73.71 -26.71
N PRO A 48 6.80 73.21 -25.67
CA PRO A 48 6.96 71.85 -25.20
C PRO A 48 6.49 70.87 -26.28
N ARG A 49 7.43 70.12 -26.87
CA ARG A 49 7.11 69.01 -27.76
C ARG A 49 7.01 67.74 -26.92
N HIS A 50 5.78 67.36 -26.59
CA HIS A 50 5.47 66.05 -26.00
C HIS A 50 5.81 64.95 -27.01
N ARG A 51 6.94 64.27 -26.83
CA ARG A 51 7.21 62.98 -27.48
C ARG A 51 7.35 61.93 -26.39
N LEU A 52 6.59 60.86 -26.51
CA LEU A 52 6.74 59.66 -25.68
C LEU A 52 8.10 59.05 -26.02
N ARG A 53 9.10 59.24 -25.16
CA ARG A 53 10.41 58.61 -25.31
C ARG A 53 10.56 57.54 -24.23
N PHE A 54 10.68 56.29 -24.67
CA PHE A 54 10.88 55.13 -23.80
C PHE A 54 12.33 55.06 -23.35
N ASP A 55 12.73 55.97 -22.46
CA ASP A 55 14.05 55.90 -21.82
C ASP A 55 14.05 54.70 -20.84
N GLU A 56 15.09 53.85 -20.83
CA GLU A 56 15.18 52.64 -19.97
C GLU A 56 14.30 51.42 -20.38
N TRP A 57 13.88 51.31 -21.65
CA TRP A 57 13.07 50.17 -22.14
C TRP A 57 13.61 48.75 -21.79
N PRO A 58 14.94 48.48 -21.80
CA PRO A 58 15.46 47.18 -21.38
C PRO A 58 15.13 46.84 -19.92
N LEU A 59 15.17 47.81 -19.00
CA LEU A 59 14.85 47.60 -17.58
C LEU A 59 13.35 47.34 -17.39
N LEU A 60 12.50 48.07 -18.13
CA LEU A 60 11.06 47.86 -18.12
C LEU A 60 10.71 46.46 -18.63
N LEU A 61 11.33 46.01 -19.73
CA LEU A 61 11.11 44.67 -20.28
C LEU A 61 11.45 43.58 -19.25
N VAL A 62 12.61 43.69 -18.58
CA VAL A 62 13.01 42.72 -17.54
C VAL A 62 12.02 42.73 -16.36
N ARG A 63 11.52 43.90 -15.94
CA ARG A 63 10.51 44.00 -14.87
C ARG A 63 9.17 43.35 -15.27
N LEU A 64 8.74 43.51 -16.51
CA LEU A 64 7.55 42.83 -17.03
C LEU A 64 7.75 41.32 -17.10
N LEU A 65 8.90 40.86 -17.59
CA LEU A 65 9.24 39.44 -17.63
C LEU A 65 9.31 38.82 -16.22
N LEU A 66 9.87 39.53 -15.25
CA LEU A 66 9.91 39.09 -13.85
C LEU A 66 8.51 38.89 -13.30
N LEU A 67 7.63 39.88 -13.45
CA LEU A 67 6.24 39.80 -12.97
C LEU A 67 5.44 38.71 -13.70
N ALA A 68 5.66 38.55 -15.01
CA ALA A 68 5.04 37.48 -15.80
C ALA A 68 5.52 36.09 -15.34
N ALA A 69 6.81 35.92 -15.05
CA ALA A 69 7.37 34.68 -14.52
C ALA A 69 6.84 34.36 -13.12
N VAL A 70 6.65 35.37 -12.26
CA VAL A 70 6.00 35.20 -10.95
C VAL A 70 4.53 34.81 -11.10
N ALA A 71 3.77 35.46 -11.99
CA ALA A 71 2.39 35.08 -12.27
C ALA A 71 2.27 33.64 -12.80
N LEU A 72 3.22 33.23 -13.65
CA LEU A 72 3.29 31.86 -14.14
C LEU A 72 3.67 30.88 -13.02
N LEU A 73 4.58 31.25 -12.11
CA LEU A 73 4.91 30.44 -10.94
C LEU A 73 3.67 30.22 -10.05
N LEU A 74 2.87 31.26 -9.82
CA LEU A 74 1.61 31.17 -9.07
C LEU A 74 0.55 30.33 -9.79
N ALA A 75 0.61 30.21 -11.12
CA ALA A 75 -0.30 29.38 -11.89
C ALA A 75 0.04 27.87 -11.82
N GLU A 76 1.17 27.52 -11.21
CA GLU A 76 1.70 26.17 -11.04
C GLU A 76 1.59 25.31 -12.32
N PRO A 77 2.32 25.67 -13.40
CA PRO A 77 2.32 24.88 -14.60
C PRO A 77 3.04 23.56 -14.34
N ALA A 78 2.43 22.48 -14.81
CA ALA A 78 2.95 21.14 -14.67
C ALA A 78 2.86 20.38 -16.00
N LEU A 79 3.79 19.45 -16.20
CA LEU A 79 3.82 18.56 -17.36
C LEU A 79 3.25 17.21 -16.97
N ARG A 80 2.34 16.67 -17.78
CA ARG A 80 1.84 15.31 -17.63
C ARG A 80 2.18 14.50 -18.87
N ASP A 81 2.64 13.27 -18.67
CA ASP A 81 2.86 12.37 -19.78
C ASP A 81 1.56 12.03 -20.48
N HIS A 82 1.63 12.01 -21.81
CA HIS A 82 0.50 11.64 -22.64
C HIS A 82 0.47 10.11 -22.68
N GLN A 83 -0.29 9.49 -21.78
CA GLN A 83 -0.47 8.05 -21.80
C GLN A 83 -1.37 7.68 -22.98
N GLN A 84 -0.77 7.12 -24.02
CA GLN A 84 -1.51 6.56 -25.15
C GLN A 84 -2.33 5.35 -24.68
N ALA A 85 -3.61 5.30 -25.03
CA ALA A 85 -4.51 4.18 -24.76
C ALA A 85 -4.19 2.99 -25.69
N ARG A 86 -3.01 2.39 -25.51
CA ARG A 86 -2.61 1.17 -26.23
C ARG A 86 -3.22 -0.05 -25.53
N PRO A 87 -3.83 -1.00 -26.26
CA PRO A 87 -4.36 -2.22 -25.66
C PRO A 87 -3.31 -2.94 -24.80
N ARG A 88 -3.73 -3.48 -23.65
CA ARG A 88 -2.84 -4.15 -22.69
C ARG A 88 -3.19 -5.63 -22.60
N VAL A 89 -2.17 -6.49 -22.69
CA VAL A 89 -2.29 -7.93 -22.41
C VAL A 89 -1.49 -8.22 -21.15
N ALA A 90 -2.18 -8.50 -20.04
CA ALA A 90 -1.55 -8.90 -18.80
C ALA A 90 -1.52 -10.43 -18.72
N VAL A 91 -0.34 -11.01 -18.50
CA VAL A 91 -0.17 -12.46 -18.35
C VAL A 91 0.25 -12.77 -16.93
N SER A 92 -0.49 -13.64 -16.25
CA SER A 92 -0.14 -14.10 -14.92
C SER A 92 0.98 -15.15 -15.00
N PRO A 93 1.93 -15.16 -14.05
CA PRO A 93 2.95 -16.20 -13.97
C PRO A 93 2.34 -17.61 -13.90
N GLY A 94 2.98 -18.57 -14.56
CA GLY A 94 2.51 -19.98 -14.62
C GLY A 94 1.64 -20.31 -15.85
N VAL A 95 1.47 -19.36 -16.76
CA VAL A 95 0.86 -19.55 -18.08
C VAL A 95 1.95 -19.87 -19.12
N ASP A 96 1.69 -20.81 -20.01
CA ASP A 96 2.51 -21.01 -21.21
C ASP A 96 2.34 -19.83 -22.18
N LEU A 97 3.43 -19.10 -22.42
CA LEU A 97 3.44 -17.94 -23.31
C LEU A 97 3.23 -18.31 -24.78
N ALA A 98 3.63 -19.50 -25.22
CA ALA A 98 3.39 -19.92 -26.60
C ALA A 98 1.89 -20.09 -26.85
N ALA A 99 1.20 -20.81 -25.96
CA ALA A 99 -0.25 -20.91 -25.96
C ALA A 99 -0.93 -19.54 -25.80
N ALA A 100 -0.42 -18.67 -24.93
CA ALA A 100 -0.96 -17.32 -24.75
C ALA A 100 -0.86 -16.50 -26.05
N ARG A 101 0.27 -16.54 -26.76
CA ARG A 101 0.47 -15.80 -28.04
C ARG A 101 -0.35 -16.35 -29.19
N ALA A 102 -0.68 -17.63 -29.18
CA ALA A 102 -1.54 -18.24 -30.19
C ALA A 102 -3.00 -17.74 -30.13
N LEU A 103 -3.43 -17.15 -29.00
CA LEU A 103 -4.73 -16.50 -28.90
C LEU A 103 -4.74 -15.25 -29.80
N GLY A 104 -5.83 -14.95 -30.51
CA GLY A 104 -5.90 -13.74 -31.35
C GLY A 104 -5.80 -12.45 -30.52
N HIS A 105 -4.78 -11.62 -30.79
CA HIS A 105 -4.49 -10.37 -30.06
C HIS A 105 -4.41 -9.14 -30.99
N PRO A 106 -4.66 -7.93 -30.47
CA PRO A 106 -4.39 -6.70 -31.22
C PRO A 106 -2.90 -6.57 -31.54
N ALA A 107 -2.55 -6.22 -32.79
CA ALA A 107 -1.16 -6.15 -33.26
C ALA A 107 -0.31 -5.12 -32.50
N ASN A 108 -0.92 -4.08 -31.93
CA ASN A 108 -0.26 -3.01 -31.17
C ASN A 108 -0.36 -3.19 -29.64
N ALA A 109 -0.75 -4.38 -29.17
CA ALA A 109 -0.95 -4.60 -27.74
C ALA A 109 0.37 -4.69 -26.98
N GLN A 110 0.45 -4.02 -25.84
CA GLN A 110 1.60 -4.12 -24.95
C GLN A 110 1.42 -5.28 -23.97
N TRP A 111 2.36 -6.20 -23.98
CA TRP A 111 2.37 -7.38 -23.12
C TRP A 111 3.12 -7.11 -21.83
N VAL A 112 2.50 -7.43 -20.70
CA VAL A 112 3.10 -7.25 -19.37
C VAL A 112 2.87 -8.45 -18.49
N TRP A 113 3.84 -8.74 -17.63
CA TRP A 113 3.66 -9.69 -16.55
C TRP A 113 2.77 -9.09 -15.46
N LEU A 114 1.86 -9.91 -14.92
CA LEU A 114 1.15 -9.60 -13.68
C LEU A 114 2.09 -9.86 -12.49
N ALA A 115 3.04 -8.95 -12.32
CA ALA A 115 4.06 -8.94 -11.29
C ALA A 115 4.29 -7.47 -10.84
N PRO A 116 4.91 -7.25 -9.67
CA PRO A 116 5.21 -5.89 -9.20
C PRO A 116 5.93 -5.05 -10.27
N GLY A 117 5.43 -3.84 -10.53
CA GLY A 117 5.97 -2.93 -11.55
C GLY A 117 5.58 -3.27 -13.01
N PHE A 118 4.78 -4.31 -13.25
CA PHE A 118 4.26 -4.72 -14.56
C PHE A 118 5.31 -4.76 -15.67
N PRO A 119 6.41 -5.53 -15.51
CA PRO A 119 7.50 -5.55 -16.46
C PRO A 119 7.02 -6.05 -17.83
N PRO A 120 7.51 -5.46 -18.93
CA PRO A 120 7.13 -5.88 -20.28
C PRO A 120 7.61 -7.31 -20.57
N ILE A 121 6.80 -8.07 -21.31
CA ILE A 121 7.16 -9.42 -21.75
C ILE A 121 7.96 -9.31 -23.04
N ALA A 122 9.27 -9.53 -22.97
CA ALA A 122 10.11 -9.64 -24.15
C ALA A 122 9.78 -10.91 -24.95
N ALA A 123 10.15 -10.95 -26.24
CA ALA A 123 9.90 -12.08 -27.13
C ALA A 123 10.39 -13.42 -26.53
N ASP A 124 11.51 -13.41 -25.82
CA ASP A 124 12.20 -14.62 -25.34
C ASP A 124 12.07 -14.85 -23.82
N ALA A 125 11.32 -14.02 -23.11
CA ALA A 125 11.21 -14.12 -21.65
C ALA A 125 10.27 -15.27 -21.25
N ALA A 126 10.82 -16.42 -20.85
CA ALA A 126 10.03 -17.58 -20.40
C ALA A 126 9.40 -17.40 -19.00
N HIS A 127 10.00 -16.57 -18.15
CA HIS A 127 9.57 -16.36 -16.76
C HIS A 127 9.59 -14.87 -16.39
N PRO A 128 8.70 -14.42 -15.49
CA PRO A 128 8.79 -13.07 -14.93
C PRO A 128 10.09 -12.92 -14.12
N PRO A 129 10.60 -11.68 -13.96
CA PRO A 129 11.69 -11.44 -13.01
C PRO A 129 11.28 -11.89 -11.61
N ALA A 130 12.21 -12.56 -10.92
CA ALA A 130 11.94 -13.09 -9.58
C ALA A 130 11.57 -11.94 -8.63
N PRO A 131 10.43 -12.02 -7.90
CA PRO A 131 10.12 -11.04 -6.89
C PRO A 131 11.18 -11.12 -5.76
N PRO A 132 11.46 -10.00 -5.06
CA PRO A 132 12.31 -10.03 -3.88
C PRO A 132 11.79 -11.05 -2.87
N ALA A 133 12.70 -11.81 -2.27
CA ALA A 133 12.37 -12.90 -1.36
C ALA A 133 11.53 -12.39 -0.18
N GLY A 134 10.33 -12.95 0.01
CA GLY A 134 9.60 -12.85 1.27
C GLY A 134 8.11 -12.55 1.20
N THR A 135 7.58 -11.91 0.15
CA THR A 135 6.11 -11.70 0.03
C THR A 135 5.72 -11.38 -1.41
N ALA A 136 5.29 -12.38 -2.18
CA ALA A 136 4.64 -12.10 -3.45
C ALA A 136 3.27 -11.46 -3.15
N PRO A 137 2.99 -10.23 -3.63
CA PRO A 137 1.71 -9.60 -3.37
C PRO A 137 0.59 -10.41 -4.03
N PRO A 138 -0.64 -10.39 -3.47
CA PRO A 138 -1.77 -11.07 -4.08
C PRO A 138 -2.01 -10.62 -5.52
N VAL A 139 -2.15 -11.57 -6.44
CA VAL A 139 -2.31 -11.29 -7.88
C VAL A 139 -3.61 -10.52 -8.18
N GLY A 140 -4.63 -10.64 -7.34
CA GLY A 140 -5.85 -9.83 -7.41
C GLY A 140 -5.58 -8.34 -7.16
N SER A 141 -4.74 -8.01 -6.18
CA SER A 141 -4.32 -6.63 -5.90
C SER A 141 -3.47 -6.05 -7.03
N LEU A 142 -2.54 -6.82 -7.57
CA LEU A 142 -1.75 -6.40 -8.74
C LEU A 142 -2.63 -6.08 -9.94
N LEU A 143 -3.70 -6.86 -10.16
CA LEU A 143 -4.60 -6.61 -11.28
C LEU A 143 -5.44 -5.34 -11.08
N ARG A 144 -5.86 -5.04 -9.85
CA ARG A 144 -6.53 -3.75 -9.52
C ARG A 144 -5.59 -2.56 -9.68
N GLU A 145 -4.33 -2.70 -9.27
CA GLU A 145 -3.31 -1.67 -9.46
C GLU A 145 -3.04 -1.43 -10.97
N LEU A 146 -2.89 -2.50 -11.75
CA LEU A 146 -2.78 -2.38 -13.21
C LEU A 146 -4.01 -1.69 -13.78
N ASP A 147 -5.20 -2.07 -13.33
CA ASP A 147 -6.43 -1.48 -13.82
C ASP A 147 -6.48 0.04 -13.56
N ALA A 148 -6.20 0.43 -12.32
CA ALA A 148 -6.22 1.81 -11.87
C ALA A 148 -5.11 2.70 -12.48
N SER A 149 -4.01 2.11 -12.97
CA SER A 149 -2.91 2.85 -13.62
C SER A 149 -3.12 3.09 -15.12
N LEU A 150 -4.08 2.42 -15.76
CA LEU A 150 -4.33 2.53 -17.19
C LEU A 150 -5.34 3.65 -17.53
N PRO A 151 -5.19 4.34 -18.67
CA PRO A 151 -6.20 5.26 -19.19
C PRO A 151 -7.57 4.59 -19.40
N PRO A 152 -8.69 5.34 -19.29
CA PRO A 152 -10.04 4.76 -19.33
C PRO A 152 -10.36 4.02 -20.63
N GLU A 153 -9.87 4.51 -21.76
CA GLU A 153 -10.11 3.93 -23.09
C GLU A 153 -9.24 2.70 -23.39
N THR A 154 -8.40 2.27 -22.44
CA THR A 154 -7.46 1.16 -22.68
C THR A 154 -8.17 -0.18 -22.57
N ALA A 155 -8.27 -0.92 -23.68
CA ALA A 155 -8.74 -2.30 -23.65
C ALA A 155 -7.75 -3.20 -22.89
N LEU A 156 -8.25 -3.95 -21.89
CA LEU A 156 -7.45 -4.85 -21.07
C LEU A 156 -7.87 -6.30 -21.31
N ARG A 157 -6.89 -7.12 -21.68
CA ARG A 157 -7.00 -8.59 -21.73
C ARG A 157 -6.12 -9.18 -20.64
N VAL A 158 -6.66 -10.14 -19.91
CA VAL A 158 -5.93 -10.82 -18.83
C VAL A 158 -5.93 -12.31 -19.09
N ILE A 159 -4.74 -12.89 -19.12
CA ILE A 159 -4.51 -14.31 -19.33
C ILE A 159 -3.99 -14.89 -18.02
N VAL A 160 -4.72 -15.84 -17.45
CA VAL A 160 -4.41 -16.46 -16.16
C VAL A 160 -4.31 -17.98 -16.26
N PRO A 161 -3.53 -18.63 -15.38
CA PRO A 161 -3.50 -20.08 -15.29
C PRO A 161 -4.78 -20.62 -14.67
N SER A 162 -5.11 -21.88 -14.93
CA SER A 162 -6.30 -22.56 -14.37
C SER A 162 -6.36 -22.56 -12.84
N GLN A 163 -5.21 -22.70 -12.16
CA GLN A 163 -5.06 -22.50 -10.73
C GLN A 163 -4.34 -21.17 -10.46
N TRP A 164 -5.07 -20.17 -10.01
CA TRP A 164 -4.59 -18.78 -9.93
C TRP A 164 -4.44 -18.32 -8.48
N GLY A 165 -3.34 -17.64 -8.17
CA GLY A 165 -3.03 -17.11 -6.83
C GLY A 165 -1.59 -16.59 -6.69
N PRO A 166 -1.18 -16.07 -5.52
CA PRO A 166 -1.95 -15.94 -4.28
C PRO A 166 -3.09 -14.92 -4.36
N LEU A 167 -4.26 -15.25 -3.81
CA LEU A 167 -5.43 -14.36 -3.78
C LEU A 167 -5.59 -13.67 -2.42
N ASP A 168 -6.29 -12.55 -2.41
CA ASP A 168 -6.55 -11.69 -1.24
C ASP A 168 -7.95 -11.91 -0.63
N ALA A 169 -8.63 -12.99 -1.02
CA ALA A 169 -9.99 -13.34 -0.59
C ALA A 169 -11.07 -12.26 -0.85
N GLN A 170 -10.78 -11.26 -1.68
CA GLN A 170 -11.77 -10.29 -2.14
C GLN A 170 -12.25 -10.62 -3.54
N ARG A 171 -13.51 -10.29 -3.84
CA ARG A 171 -14.03 -10.39 -5.19
C ARG A 171 -13.32 -9.36 -6.08
N LEU A 172 -12.82 -9.82 -7.22
CA LEU A 172 -12.11 -8.96 -8.16
C LEU A 172 -13.10 -7.97 -8.81
N GLN A 173 -12.87 -6.68 -8.56
CA GLN A 173 -13.64 -5.58 -9.13
C GLN A 173 -12.70 -4.66 -9.90
N LEU A 174 -13.00 -4.40 -11.18
CA LEU A 174 -12.20 -3.57 -12.07
C LEU A 174 -13.06 -2.45 -12.68
N SER A 175 -12.43 -1.33 -13.00
CA SER A 175 -13.09 -0.14 -13.57
C SER A 175 -13.59 -0.34 -15.00
N ARG A 176 -13.05 -1.34 -15.70
CA ARG A 176 -13.36 -1.66 -17.09
C ARG A 176 -13.70 -3.13 -17.28
N GLU A 177 -14.33 -3.42 -18.41
CA GLU A 177 -14.56 -4.79 -18.85
C GLU A 177 -13.25 -5.42 -19.33
N VAL A 178 -12.96 -6.61 -18.83
CA VAL A 178 -11.73 -7.33 -19.11
C VAL A 178 -12.04 -8.58 -19.90
N ARG A 179 -11.30 -8.79 -21.00
CA ARG A 179 -11.29 -10.09 -21.69
C ARG A 179 -10.48 -11.08 -20.86
N TRP A 180 -11.19 -11.91 -20.10
CA TRP A 180 -10.63 -12.93 -19.24
C TRP A 180 -10.37 -14.22 -20.03
N GLN A 181 -9.14 -14.72 -20.00
CA GLN A 181 -8.75 -15.96 -20.68
C GLN A 181 -8.03 -16.87 -19.69
N VAL A 182 -8.52 -18.09 -19.56
CA VAL A 182 -7.94 -19.11 -18.69
C VAL A 182 -7.19 -20.12 -19.55
N LEU A 183 -5.93 -20.35 -19.25
CA LEU A 183 -5.10 -21.37 -19.89
C LEU A 183 -4.67 -22.45 -18.87
N PRO A 184 -4.35 -23.68 -19.32
CA PRO A 184 -3.77 -24.70 -18.45
C PRO A 184 -2.49 -24.18 -17.79
N GLY A 185 -2.35 -24.43 -16.49
CA GLY A 185 -1.22 -23.95 -15.71
C GLY A 185 -1.58 -23.68 -14.26
N GLN A 186 -0.56 -23.32 -13.48
CA GLN A 186 -0.69 -23.01 -12.06
C GLN A 186 0.26 -21.89 -11.67
N SER A 187 -0.24 -20.89 -10.95
CA SER A 187 0.59 -19.78 -10.47
C SER A 187 1.68 -20.28 -9.51
N PRO A 188 2.89 -19.71 -9.56
CA PRO A 188 3.94 -20.05 -8.61
C PRO A 188 3.43 -19.74 -7.19
N ALA A 189 3.46 -20.75 -6.33
CA ALA A 189 3.08 -20.62 -4.94
C ALA A 189 4.31 -20.90 -4.07
N ALA A 190 4.41 -20.23 -2.93
CA ALA A 190 5.41 -20.59 -1.94
C ALA A 190 5.14 -22.03 -1.49
N ALA A 191 6.20 -22.82 -1.29
CA ALA A 191 6.06 -24.15 -0.73
C ALA A 191 5.30 -24.04 0.61
N VAL A 192 4.14 -24.69 0.69
CA VAL A 192 3.39 -24.78 1.94
C VAL A 192 4.23 -25.61 2.89
N ALA A 193 4.66 -25.02 4.01
CA ALA A 193 5.36 -25.76 5.04
C ALA A 193 4.46 -26.92 5.51
N PRO A 194 4.99 -28.15 5.66
CA PRO A 194 4.19 -29.26 6.14
C PRO A 194 3.61 -28.89 7.51
N VAL A 195 2.30 -29.00 7.64
CA VAL A 195 1.63 -28.78 8.91
C VAL A 195 1.95 -29.97 9.81
N PRO A 196 2.56 -29.77 10.99
CA PRO A 196 2.83 -30.86 11.89
C PRO A 196 1.51 -31.49 12.37
N PRO A 197 1.46 -32.82 12.58
CA PRO A 197 0.28 -33.46 13.14
C PRO A 197 0.00 -32.92 14.55
N LEU A 198 -1.27 -32.74 14.88
CA LEU A 198 -1.70 -32.33 16.21
C LEU A 198 -1.18 -33.32 17.26
N ARG A 199 -0.63 -32.81 18.35
CA ARG A 199 -0.27 -33.61 19.53
C ARG A 199 -0.87 -32.96 20.76
N LEU A 200 -1.23 -33.77 21.75
CA LEU A 200 -1.78 -33.27 23.01
C LEU A 200 -0.87 -33.67 24.16
N GLN A 201 -0.51 -32.69 24.99
CA GLN A 201 0.20 -32.90 26.25
C GLN A 201 -0.55 -32.25 27.38
N ALA A 202 -0.69 -32.93 28.52
CA ALA A 202 -1.34 -32.39 29.70
C ALA A 202 -0.33 -32.05 30.80
N ILE A 203 -0.54 -30.92 31.45
CA ILE A 203 0.20 -30.50 32.63
C ILE A 203 -0.78 -30.36 33.77
N ALA A 204 -0.63 -31.20 34.80
CA ALA A 204 -1.54 -31.29 35.93
C ALA A 204 -0.77 -31.37 37.25
N ASP A 205 -1.35 -30.83 38.31
CA ASP A 205 -0.74 -30.90 39.66
C ASP A 205 -0.77 -32.34 40.21
N ALA A 206 -1.84 -33.08 39.92
CA ALA A 206 -2.00 -34.48 40.30
C ALA A 206 -2.38 -35.36 39.09
N PRO A 207 -1.89 -36.62 39.01
CA PRO A 207 -2.24 -37.54 37.93
C PRO A 207 -3.69 -38.04 37.99
N THR A 208 -4.37 -37.80 39.11
CA THR A 208 -5.77 -38.15 39.40
C THR A 208 -6.75 -37.00 39.13
N GLU A 209 -6.29 -35.86 38.61
CA GLU A 209 -7.14 -34.73 38.24
C GLU A 209 -8.34 -35.20 37.39
N PRO A 210 -9.60 -34.94 37.78
CA PRO A 210 -10.78 -35.43 37.07
C PRO A 210 -10.84 -34.96 35.61
N ALA A 211 -10.31 -33.76 35.32
CA ALA A 211 -10.21 -33.21 33.97
C ALA A 211 -9.38 -34.09 33.01
N LEU A 212 -8.39 -34.82 33.52
CA LEU A 212 -7.55 -35.72 32.71
C LEU A 212 -8.36 -36.84 32.06
N ARG A 213 -9.49 -37.26 32.65
CA ARG A 213 -10.37 -38.26 32.04
C ARG A 213 -10.86 -37.82 30.67
N TYR A 214 -11.28 -36.56 30.54
CA TYR A 214 -11.78 -36.01 29.28
C TYR A 214 -10.66 -35.79 28.27
N LEU A 215 -9.49 -35.32 28.72
CA LEU A 215 -8.33 -35.19 27.83
C LEU A 215 -7.82 -36.55 27.32
N ARG A 216 -7.88 -37.60 28.14
CA ARG A 216 -7.56 -38.98 27.71
C ARG A 216 -8.58 -39.48 26.68
N ALA A 217 -9.87 -39.17 26.86
CA ALA A 217 -10.90 -39.50 25.89
C ALA A 217 -10.69 -38.77 24.55
N VAL A 218 -10.35 -37.47 24.58
CA VAL A 218 -10.00 -36.69 23.38
C VAL A 218 -8.75 -37.26 22.71
N HIS A 219 -7.70 -37.57 23.46
CA HIS A 219 -6.48 -38.19 22.93
C HIS A 219 -6.77 -39.52 22.22
N ALA A 220 -7.63 -40.36 22.80
CA ALA A 220 -8.06 -41.62 22.20
C ALA A 220 -8.92 -41.41 20.95
N ALA A 221 -9.86 -40.46 20.98
CA ALA A 221 -10.73 -40.12 19.85
C ALA A 221 -9.94 -39.61 18.63
N TRP A 222 -8.84 -38.89 18.87
CA TRP A 222 -7.93 -38.44 17.81
C TRP A 222 -6.94 -39.51 17.34
N ALA A 223 -7.01 -40.72 17.89
CA ALA A 223 -6.10 -41.83 17.61
C ALA A 223 -4.61 -41.42 17.73
N LEU A 224 -4.30 -40.55 18.69
CA LEU A 224 -2.92 -40.12 18.94
C LEU A 224 -2.08 -41.29 19.48
N PRO A 225 -0.79 -41.38 19.11
CA PRO A 225 0.05 -42.51 19.47
C PRO A 225 0.32 -42.56 20.98
N GLY A 226 0.12 -43.74 21.58
CA GLY A 226 0.40 -44.00 22.99
C GLY A 226 -0.69 -43.49 23.94
N ALA A 227 -0.33 -43.34 25.21
CA ALA A 227 -1.20 -42.72 26.21
C ALA A 227 -0.91 -41.21 26.30
N LEU A 228 -1.90 -40.43 26.71
CA LEU A 228 -1.75 -38.99 26.94
C LEU A 228 -0.52 -38.71 27.83
N PRO A 229 0.50 -37.99 27.34
CA PRO A 229 1.64 -37.59 28.16
C PRO A 229 1.18 -36.57 29.22
N VAL A 230 1.37 -36.91 30.49
CA VAL A 230 1.04 -36.05 31.64
C VAL A 230 2.33 -35.70 32.38
N SER A 231 2.54 -34.42 32.67
CA SER A 231 3.68 -33.92 33.45
C SER A 231 3.21 -32.95 34.53
N THR A 232 4.02 -32.72 35.56
CA THR A 232 3.73 -31.69 36.56
C THR A 232 4.25 -30.33 36.09
N PRO A 233 3.71 -29.20 36.59
CA PRO A 233 4.17 -27.85 36.21
C PRO A 233 5.69 -27.63 36.35
N GLY A 234 6.32 -28.25 37.36
CA GLY A 234 7.77 -28.14 37.59
C GLY A 234 8.62 -28.99 36.65
N ALA A 235 8.05 -30.02 36.03
CA ALA A 235 8.71 -30.88 35.05
C ALA A 235 8.41 -30.46 33.59
N ALA A 236 7.76 -29.32 33.39
CA ALA A 236 7.42 -28.81 32.07
C ALA A 236 8.69 -28.33 31.35
N GLU A 237 9.05 -29.00 30.25
CA GLU A 237 10.23 -28.68 29.44
C GLU A 237 9.84 -28.34 27.99
N PRO A 238 9.51 -27.06 27.70
CA PRO A 238 9.03 -26.65 26.38
C PRO A 238 9.95 -26.98 25.21
N ALA A 239 11.26 -27.03 25.46
CA ALA A 239 12.26 -27.36 24.45
C ALA A 239 12.14 -28.80 23.92
N ARG A 240 11.50 -29.72 24.66
CA ARG A 240 11.31 -31.12 24.25
C ARG A 240 9.98 -31.36 23.55
N TRP A 241 9.09 -30.36 23.49
CA TRP A 241 7.77 -30.52 22.87
C TRP A 241 7.89 -30.49 21.35
N PRO A 242 7.44 -31.55 20.64
CA PRO A 242 7.47 -31.56 19.18
C PRO A 242 6.59 -30.46 18.57
N ALA A 243 6.87 -30.09 17.33
CA ALA A 243 5.99 -29.19 16.57
C ALA A 243 4.56 -29.78 16.48
N GLY A 244 3.55 -28.91 16.53
CA GLY A 244 2.13 -29.32 16.54
C GLY A 244 1.58 -29.72 17.93
N THR A 245 2.40 -29.63 18.99
CA THR A 245 1.93 -29.92 20.36
C THR A 245 1.05 -28.78 20.90
N VAL A 246 -0.14 -29.16 21.36
CA VAL A 246 -1.03 -28.35 22.19
C VAL A 246 -0.86 -28.81 23.64
N VAL A 247 -0.55 -27.86 24.52
CA VAL A 247 -0.33 -28.14 25.93
C VAL A 247 -1.57 -27.72 26.72
N ALA A 248 -2.29 -28.68 27.28
CA ALA A 248 -3.39 -28.44 28.20
C ALA A 248 -2.85 -28.24 29.63
N TRP A 249 -2.87 -27.01 30.11
CA TRP A 249 -2.41 -26.62 31.43
C TRP A 249 -3.58 -26.62 32.42
N LEU A 250 -3.71 -27.72 33.16
CA LEU A 250 -4.77 -27.93 34.15
C LEU A 250 -4.42 -27.40 35.55
N SER A 251 -3.16 -27.01 35.77
CA SER A 251 -2.71 -26.46 37.05
C SER A 251 -3.27 -25.06 37.28
N GLN A 252 -3.76 -24.79 38.49
CA GLN A 252 -4.20 -23.44 38.88
C GLN A 252 -3.04 -22.47 39.05
N ARG A 253 -1.80 -22.96 39.15
CA ARG A 253 -0.60 -22.13 39.16
C ARG A 253 -0.35 -21.54 37.77
N PRO A 254 0.11 -20.27 37.68
CA PRO A 254 0.39 -19.66 36.39
C PRO A 254 1.51 -20.40 35.64
N PRO A 255 1.44 -20.50 34.31
CA PRO A 255 2.51 -21.10 33.51
C PRO A 255 3.84 -20.35 33.70
N PRO A 256 4.97 -21.05 33.82
CA PRO A 256 6.27 -20.43 34.02
C PRO A 256 6.75 -19.74 32.73
N ALA A 257 7.66 -18.77 32.88
CA ALA A 257 8.15 -17.94 31.77
C ALA A 257 8.65 -18.72 30.52
N PRO A 258 9.35 -19.88 30.65
CA PRO A 258 9.75 -20.67 29.49
C PRO A 258 8.57 -21.19 28.64
N VAL A 259 7.44 -21.51 29.29
CA VAL A 259 6.22 -21.96 28.60
C VAL A 259 5.61 -20.79 27.83
N ILE A 260 5.52 -19.61 28.45
CA ILE A 260 5.02 -18.40 27.78
C ILE A 260 5.91 -18.00 26.59
N ALA A 261 7.23 -18.10 26.73
CA ALA A 261 8.17 -17.85 25.64
C ALA A 261 7.99 -18.85 24.47
N TRP A 262 7.73 -20.12 24.78
CA TRP A 262 7.41 -21.14 23.77
C TRP A 262 6.08 -20.83 23.04
N VAL A 263 5.04 -20.38 23.76
CA VAL A 263 3.81 -19.91 23.12
C VAL A 263 4.10 -18.74 22.19
N ALA A 264 4.86 -17.74 22.66
CA ALA A 264 5.24 -16.59 21.83
C ALA A 264 6.01 -16.99 20.55
N ALA A 265 6.73 -18.10 20.58
CA ALA A 265 7.45 -18.65 19.43
C ALA A 265 6.57 -19.41 18.41
N GLY A 266 5.29 -19.69 18.73
CA GLY A 266 4.36 -20.43 17.86
C GLY A 266 3.62 -21.58 18.52
N GLY A 267 3.84 -21.83 19.82
CA GLY A 267 3.15 -22.88 20.57
C GLY A 267 1.66 -22.59 20.82
N GLN A 268 0.92 -23.64 21.20
CA GLN A 268 -0.48 -23.53 21.64
C GLN A 268 -0.61 -24.01 23.09
N LEU A 269 -1.09 -23.13 23.97
CA LEU A 269 -1.30 -23.41 25.39
C LEU A 269 -2.78 -23.25 25.75
N LEU A 270 -3.40 -24.29 26.28
CA LEU A 270 -4.80 -24.33 26.67
C LEU A 270 -4.92 -24.35 28.20
N LEU A 271 -5.25 -23.20 28.78
CA LEU A 271 -5.40 -23.01 30.22
C LEU A 271 -6.74 -23.53 30.74
N ASP A 272 -6.73 -24.06 31.96
CA ASP A 272 -7.95 -24.23 32.74
C ASP A 272 -8.64 -22.88 33.00
N ALA A 273 -9.96 -22.92 33.17
CA ALA A 273 -10.77 -21.74 33.44
C ALA A 273 -10.36 -20.99 34.72
N GLN A 274 -9.78 -21.69 35.70
CA GLN A 274 -9.37 -21.14 36.98
C GLN A 274 -7.91 -20.67 37.00
N THR A 275 -7.12 -20.98 35.96
CA THR A 275 -5.72 -20.55 35.90
C THR A 275 -5.64 -19.05 35.63
N PRO A 276 -4.86 -18.27 36.41
CA PRO A 276 -4.68 -16.85 36.16
C PRO A 276 -4.11 -16.60 34.76
N ALA A 277 -4.72 -15.67 34.03
CA ALA A 277 -4.24 -15.29 32.71
C ALA A 277 -2.87 -14.61 32.83
N PRO A 278 -1.86 -15.03 32.04
CA PRO A 278 -0.57 -14.36 32.04
C PRO A 278 -0.71 -12.93 31.47
N PRO A 279 0.09 -11.97 31.95
CA PRO A 279 -0.01 -10.57 31.51
C PRO A 279 0.42 -10.34 30.05
N ALA A 280 0.98 -11.35 29.37
CA ALA A 280 1.58 -11.25 28.03
C ALA A 280 0.56 -11.32 26.86
N LEU A 281 -0.72 -11.08 27.12
CA LEU A 281 -1.77 -11.15 26.09
C LEU A 281 -1.75 -9.92 25.18
N ALA A 282 -1.79 -10.13 23.86
CA ALA A 282 -1.81 -9.04 22.88
C ALA A 282 -3.21 -8.42 22.69
N GLY A 283 -4.26 -9.01 23.27
CA GLY A 283 -5.65 -8.56 23.12
C GLY A 283 -6.63 -9.34 23.98
N PRO A 284 -7.93 -8.99 23.95
CA PRO A 284 -8.97 -9.71 24.70
C PRO A 284 -9.14 -11.14 24.16
N LEU A 285 -9.55 -12.03 25.06
CA LEU A 285 -9.95 -13.39 24.70
C LEU A 285 -11.22 -13.35 23.84
N GLN A 286 -11.21 -14.05 22.71
CA GLN A 286 -12.34 -14.19 21.78
C GLN A 286 -12.78 -15.66 21.70
N ALA A 287 -14.07 -15.91 21.59
CA ALA A 287 -14.60 -17.27 21.49
C ALA A 287 -14.06 -17.97 20.23
N LEU A 288 -13.29 -19.05 20.42
CA LEU A 288 -12.75 -19.89 19.35
C LEU A 288 -13.66 -21.06 19.04
N LEU A 289 -14.19 -21.69 20.09
CA LEU A 289 -15.09 -22.84 19.99
C LEU A 289 -16.33 -22.56 20.82
N GLN A 290 -17.50 -22.79 20.23
CA GLN A 290 -18.81 -22.66 20.87
C GLN A 290 -19.55 -23.99 20.77
N ASP A 291 -20.48 -24.23 21.69
CA ASP A 291 -21.39 -25.37 21.61
C ASP A 291 -22.54 -25.13 20.62
N ALA A 292 -23.43 -26.11 20.46
CA ALA A 292 -24.59 -26.03 19.58
C ALA A 292 -25.58 -24.91 19.94
N HIS A 293 -25.51 -24.39 21.17
CA HIS A 293 -26.38 -23.33 21.69
C HIS A 293 -25.68 -21.95 21.70
N GLY A 294 -24.46 -21.86 21.18
CA GLY A 294 -23.67 -20.62 21.12
C GLY A 294 -22.95 -20.28 22.43
N ALA A 295 -22.92 -21.17 23.42
CA ALA A 295 -22.13 -20.96 24.63
C ALA A 295 -20.65 -21.23 24.33
N ALA A 296 -19.76 -20.35 24.78
CA ALA A 296 -18.32 -20.51 24.58
C ALA A 296 -17.80 -21.75 25.34
N LEU A 297 -17.02 -22.57 24.64
CA LEU A 297 -16.29 -23.71 25.21
C LEU A 297 -14.81 -23.36 25.40
N ILE A 298 -14.22 -22.68 24.41
CA ILE A 298 -12.83 -22.22 24.42
C ILE A 298 -12.77 -20.80 23.92
N ASP A 299 -12.07 -19.95 24.66
CA ASP A 299 -11.61 -18.65 24.20
C ASP A 299 -10.15 -18.70 23.74
N ALA A 300 -9.77 -17.82 22.83
CA ALA A 300 -8.42 -17.70 22.30
C ALA A 300 -7.93 -16.25 22.28
N ALA A 301 -6.63 -16.08 22.50
CA ALA A 301 -5.90 -14.83 22.30
C ALA A 301 -4.53 -15.12 21.67
N THR A 302 -4.05 -14.20 20.86
CA THR A 302 -2.73 -14.30 20.23
C THR A 302 -1.64 -13.86 21.20
N VAL A 303 -0.55 -14.61 21.25
CA VAL A 303 0.67 -14.26 22.00
C VAL A 303 1.85 -14.51 21.07
N GLY A 304 2.53 -13.44 20.63
CA GLY A 304 3.59 -13.53 19.61
C GLY A 304 3.10 -14.21 18.33
N ARG A 305 3.72 -15.33 17.96
CA ARG A 305 3.33 -16.17 16.80
C ARG A 305 2.39 -17.33 17.16
N GLY A 306 2.13 -17.57 18.45
CA GLY A 306 1.31 -18.67 18.92
C GLY A 306 -0.04 -18.22 19.49
N ARG A 307 -0.69 -19.13 20.21
CA ARG A 307 -2.03 -18.92 20.76
C ARG A 307 -2.10 -19.35 22.22
N LEU A 308 -2.68 -18.50 23.04
CA LEU A 308 -3.15 -18.85 24.36
C LEU A 308 -4.65 -19.09 24.27
N LEU A 309 -5.07 -20.26 24.70
CA LEU A 309 -6.45 -20.72 24.73
C LEU A 309 -6.87 -20.89 26.18
N ARG A 310 -8.16 -20.75 26.47
CA ARG A 310 -8.69 -20.94 27.82
C ARG A 310 -10.04 -21.64 27.74
N TRP A 311 -10.24 -22.66 28.57
CA TRP A 311 -11.56 -23.25 28.77
C TRP A 311 -12.52 -22.23 29.39
N ALA A 312 -13.75 -22.16 28.88
CA ALA A 312 -14.75 -21.23 29.42
C ALA A 312 -15.18 -21.56 30.86
N ALA A 313 -15.10 -22.85 31.23
CA ALA A 313 -15.33 -23.33 32.58
C ALA A 313 -14.48 -24.60 32.85
N PRO A 314 -14.36 -25.07 34.09
CA PRO A 314 -13.61 -26.29 34.40
C PRO A 314 -14.13 -27.49 33.59
N LEU A 315 -13.23 -28.41 33.21
CA LEU A 315 -13.53 -29.61 32.42
C LEU A 315 -14.38 -30.64 33.20
N GLN A 316 -15.63 -30.29 33.46
CA GLN A 316 -16.63 -31.08 34.16
C GLN A 316 -17.96 -30.96 33.43
N PRO A 317 -18.69 -32.06 33.15
CA PRO A 317 -19.95 -32.02 32.41
C PRO A 317 -21.02 -31.12 33.02
N GLN A 318 -21.00 -30.93 34.35
CA GLN A 318 -21.94 -30.05 35.05
C GLN A 318 -21.69 -28.57 34.75
N ARG A 319 -20.46 -28.20 34.35
CA ARG A 319 -20.04 -26.83 34.06
C ARG A 319 -19.87 -26.57 32.57
N LEU A 320 -19.47 -27.59 31.82
CA LEU A 320 -19.36 -27.61 30.37
C LEU A 320 -20.13 -28.81 29.81
N PRO A 321 -21.46 -28.73 29.65
CA PRO A 321 -22.27 -29.83 29.11
C PRO A 321 -21.82 -30.29 27.72
N GLY A 322 -21.34 -29.37 26.88
CA GLY A 322 -20.84 -29.65 25.53
C GLY A 322 -19.63 -30.59 25.48
N LEU A 323 -19.00 -30.93 26.61
CA LEU A 323 -17.99 -32.00 26.69
C LEU A 323 -18.55 -33.39 26.37
N LEU A 324 -19.86 -33.58 26.55
CA LEU A 324 -20.53 -34.85 26.30
C LEU A 324 -21.12 -34.95 24.88
N ASP A 325 -21.00 -33.90 24.07
CA ASP A 325 -21.45 -33.94 22.68
C ASP A 325 -20.62 -34.95 21.88
N ALA A 326 -21.27 -35.74 21.03
CA ALA A 326 -20.61 -36.78 20.26
C ALA A 326 -19.56 -36.23 19.27
N ASP A 327 -19.76 -35.02 18.76
CA ASP A 327 -18.87 -34.35 17.81
C ASP A 327 -17.81 -33.45 18.50
N PHE A 328 -17.84 -33.33 19.83
CA PHE A 328 -16.90 -32.48 20.58
C PHE A 328 -15.42 -32.75 20.23
N PRO A 329 -14.91 -34.01 20.22
CA PRO A 329 -13.52 -34.26 19.88
C PRO A 329 -13.15 -33.77 18.48
N THR A 330 -14.03 -33.95 17.50
CA THR A 330 -13.79 -33.53 16.11
C THR A 330 -13.76 -32.01 16.00
N ARG A 331 -14.74 -31.32 16.61
CA ARG A 331 -14.77 -29.84 16.63
C ARG A 331 -13.54 -29.26 17.32
N LEU A 332 -13.10 -29.88 18.42
CA LEU A 332 -11.90 -29.47 19.15
C LEU A 332 -10.63 -29.68 18.30
N HIS A 333 -10.52 -30.81 17.60
CA HIS A 333 -9.41 -31.07 16.70
C HIS A 333 -9.30 -29.98 15.63
N ASP A 334 -10.41 -29.70 14.95
CA ASP A 334 -10.45 -28.76 13.84
C ASP A 334 -10.17 -27.32 14.30
N ALA A 335 -10.61 -26.95 15.51
CA ALA A 335 -10.31 -25.65 16.10
C ALA A 335 -8.81 -25.46 16.44
N LEU A 336 -8.12 -26.53 16.82
CA LEU A 336 -6.71 -26.51 17.23
C LEU A 336 -5.73 -26.75 16.06
N GLN A 337 -6.16 -27.50 15.04
CA GLN A 337 -5.35 -27.82 13.88
C GLN A 337 -5.11 -26.56 13.04
N SER A 338 -3.84 -26.18 12.86
CA SER A 338 -3.52 -25.06 11.99
C SER A 338 -3.80 -25.43 10.54
N THR A 339 -4.81 -24.83 9.93
CA THR A 339 -5.12 -25.03 8.51
C THR A 339 -4.32 -24.01 7.68
N PRO A 340 -3.54 -24.43 6.67
CA PRO A 340 -2.83 -23.48 5.83
C PRO A 340 -3.85 -22.69 5.02
N ALA A 341 -3.65 -21.37 4.92
CA ALA A 341 -4.54 -20.53 4.13
C ALA A 341 -4.53 -21.01 2.66
N PRO A 342 -5.69 -21.16 2.01
CA PRO A 342 -5.75 -21.56 0.61
C PRO A 342 -5.05 -20.50 -0.24
N GLN A 343 -4.00 -20.92 -0.97
CA GLN A 343 -3.19 -19.98 -1.76
C GLN A 343 -3.72 -19.81 -3.19
N ARG A 344 -4.43 -20.79 -3.74
CA ARG A 344 -4.92 -20.76 -5.13
C ARG A 344 -6.41 -21.05 -5.19
N ALA A 345 -7.06 -20.51 -6.21
CA ALA A 345 -8.43 -20.86 -6.57
C ALA A 345 -8.53 -21.14 -8.08
N LEU A 346 -9.66 -21.70 -8.50
CA LEU A 346 -9.96 -21.88 -9.92
C LEU A 346 -10.16 -20.52 -10.58
N ALA A 347 -9.35 -20.20 -11.60
CA ALA A 347 -9.42 -18.91 -12.29
C ALA A 347 -10.80 -18.61 -12.91
N GLN A 348 -11.56 -19.64 -13.27
CA GLN A 348 -12.91 -19.48 -13.82
C GLN A 348 -13.89 -18.85 -12.82
N THR A 349 -13.70 -19.07 -11.51
CA THR A 349 -14.55 -18.49 -10.47
C THR A 349 -14.13 -17.09 -10.06
N GLN A 350 -12.98 -16.61 -10.54
CA GLN A 350 -12.37 -15.32 -10.19
C GLN A 350 -12.55 -14.26 -11.30
N GLN A 351 -13.52 -14.45 -12.20
CA GLN A 351 -13.77 -13.49 -13.28
C GLN A 351 -14.11 -12.11 -12.70
N PRO A 352 -13.44 -11.04 -13.16
CA PRO A 352 -13.66 -9.69 -12.63
C PRO A 352 -15.09 -9.21 -12.88
N GLN A 353 -15.64 -8.53 -11.89
CA GLN A 353 -16.87 -7.76 -12.01
C GLN A 353 -16.55 -6.29 -12.27
N ARG A 354 -17.49 -5.59 -12.92
CA ARG A 354 -17.38 -4.14 -13.09
C ARG A 354 -17.62 -3.46 -11.75
N GLY A 355 -16.69 -2.64 -11.32
CA GLY A 355 -16.72 -1.92 -10.04
C GLY A 355 -16.43 -0.43 -10.20
N PRO A 356 -16.33 0.30 -9.08
CA PRO A 356 -16.01 1.72 -9.10
C PRO A 356 -14.63 1.98 -9.70
N ALA A 357 -14.50 3.05 -10.47
CA ALA A 357 -13.24 3.42 -11.10
C ALA A 357 -12.29 4.05 -10.09
N ILE A 358 -11.33 3.27 -9.61
CA ILE A 358 -10.18 3.77 -8.85
C ILE A 358 -9.08 4.13 -9.84
N ARG A 359 -8.46 5.30 -9.71
CA ARG A 359 -7.36 5.73 -10.59
C ARG A 359 -6.13 6.12 -9.78
N LEU A 360 -4.99 5.51 -10.12
CA LEU A 360 -3.68 5.96 -9.67
C LEU A 360 -3.29 7.14 -10.55
N ALA A 361 -3.54 8.36 -10.07
CA ALA A 361 -3.10 9.56 -10.76
C ALA A 361 -1.58 9.69 -10.59
N ASN A 362 -0.82 9.56 -11.68
CA ASN A 362 0.57 9.99 -11.68
C ASN A 362 0.61 11.50 -11.43
N ALA A 363 1.35 11.91 -10.40
CA ALA A 363 1.55 13.32 -10.10
C ALA A 363 2.18 14.00 -11.32
N PRO A 364 1.60 15.11 -11.81
CA PRO A 364 2.21 15.85 -12.91
C PRO A 364 3.53 16.45 -12.43
N TRP A 365 4.51 16.54 -13.33
CA TRP A 365 5.84 17.07 -13.04
C TRP A 365 5.77 18.60 -12.91
N PRO A 366 6.01 19.17 -11.71
CA PRO A 366 5.90 20.60 -11.51
C PRO A 366 7.07 21.34 -12.20
N LEU A 367 6.75 22.43 -12.92
CA LEU A 367 7.78 23.31 -13.49
C LEU A 367 8.27 24.38 -12.51
N ALA A 368 7.70 24.43 -11.29
CA ALA A 368 8.00 25.43 -10.27
C ALA A 368 9.51 25.58 -9.95
N PRO A 369 10.32 24.51 -9.79
CA PRO A 369 11.76 24.66 -9.48
C PRO A 369 12.51 25.43 -10.57
N TRP A 370 12.21 25.14 -11.85
CA TRP A 370 12.81 25.81 -12.99
C TRP A 370 12.35 27.26 -13.10
N LEU A 371 11.08 27.53 -12.82
CA LEU A 371 10.53 28.88 -12.80
C LEU A 371 11.10 29.73 -11.65
N ILE A 372 11.34 29.15 -10.48
CA ILE A 372 12.01 29.84 -9.37
C ILE A 372 13.43 30.26 -9.78
N GLY A 373 14.18 29.36 -10.41
CA GLY A 373 15.50 29.68 -10.97
C GLY A 373 15.45 30.83 -11.98
N LEU A 374 14.47 30.81 -12.89
CA LEU A 374 14.24 31.88 -13.85
C LEU A 374 13.89 33.21 -13.17
N VAL A 375 13.01 33.21 -12.17
CA VAL A 375 12.63 34.41 -11.39
C VAL A 375 13.85 35.00 -10.68
N LEU A 376 14.67 34.18 -10.03
CA LEU A 376 15.89 34.63 -9.36
C LEU A 376 16.90 35.22 -10.35
N LEU A 377 17.07 34.60 -11.51
CA LEU A 377 17.93 35.11 -12.58
C LEU A 377 17.43 36.47 -13.10
N LEU A 378 16.14 36.58 -13.42
CA LEU A 378 15.53 37.83 -13.87
C LEU A 378 15.65 38.93 -12.81
N PHE A 379 15.49 38.58 -11.53
CA PHE A 379 15.67 39.51 -10.42
C PHE A 379 17.11 39.99 -10.32
N ALA A 380 18.10 39.09 -10.43
CA ALA A 380 19.51 39.46 -10.43
C ALA A 380 19.88 40.39 -11.60
N ILE A 381 19.37 40.10 -12.80
CA ILE A 381 19.54 40.95 -13.99
C ILE A 381 18.89 42.33 -13.76
N GLU A 382 17.67 42.35 -13.20
CA GLU A 382 16.96 43.60 -12.89
C GLU A 382 17.74 44.44 -11.88
N ARG A 383 18.27 43.82 -10.81
CA ARG A 383 19.12 44.50 -9.81
C ARG A 383 20.40 45.03 -10.44
N TRP A 384 21.07 44.25 -11.28
CA TRP A 384 22.29 44.69 -11.96
C TRP A 384 22.05 45.86 -12.92
N LEU A 385 20.98 45.81 -13.73
CA LEU A 385 20.61 46.91 -14.63
C LEU A 385 20.22 48.18 -13.85
N ALA A 386 19.54 48.03 -12.71
CA ALA A 386 19.12 49.14 -11.87
C ALA A 386 20.28 49.81 -11.12
N THR A 387 21.37 49.08 -10.83
CA THR A 387 22.57 49.57 -10.14
C THR A 387 23.72 49.91 -11.08
N ALA A 388 23.60 49.63 -12.38
CA ALA A 388 24.65 49.87 -13.36
C ALA A 388 25.04 51.37 -13.43
N PRO A 389 26.35 51.69 -13.48
CA PRO A 389 26.88 53.07 -13.41
C PRO A 389 26.54 53.95 -14.62
N ARG A 390 25.77 53.46 -15.60
CA ARG A 390 25.19 54.31 -16.66
C ARG A 390 24.23 55.37 -16.08
N ARG A 391 23.77 55.20 -14.84
CA ARG A 391 22.96 56.16 -14.10
C ARG A 391 23.70 57.41 -13.63
N SER A 392 25.04 57.39 -13.54
CA SER A 392 25.84 58.52 -13.05
C SER A 392 26.45 59.40 -14.15
N ARG A 393 26.28 59.05 -15.43
CA ARG A 393 26.85 59.81 -16.57
C ARG A 393 25.83 60.66 -17.34
N ALA A 394 24.56 60.63 -16.93
CA ALA A 394 23.48 61.42 -17.52
C ALA A 394 22.76 62.31 -16.47
N ALA A 395 23.48 62.72 -15.43
CA ALA A 395 23.03 63.71 -14.45
C ALA A 395 23.65 65.08 -14.75
#